data_AF-A0A6M1YXZ5-F1
#
_entry.id   AF-A0A6M1YXZ5-F1
#
_cell.length_a   1.000
_cell.length_b   1.000
_cell.length_c   1.000
_cell.angle_alpha   90.00
_cell.angle_beta   90.00
_cell.angle_gamma   90.00
#
_symmetry.space_group_name_H-M   'P 1'
#
loop_
_entity.id
_entity.type
_entity.pdbx_description
1 polymer ?
#
loop_
_entity_poly.entity_id
_entity_poly.type
_entity_poly.pdbx_seq_one_letter_code
_entity_poly.pdbx_strand_id
1 'polypeptide(L)'
;MILRNKIFESFLDLFYPHLCLHCSKKIEKNYFYFCKNCLMYFDYFKPNPSLNFSAVFENIGPILTFLKEMKNKNLFSIFKIVAAFLVVEHFKLKWDIPDVIVPMMEKKFLKNHIFDLSKEVAIFFKRPIVKKTTSRDTVLVISDTLNFKKFENFKSKILYKKIFCLALCFDVFFDDFNLSE
;
A
#
# COMPACT_ATOMS: atom_id res chain seq x y z
N MET A 1 -14.89 26.79 -34.58
CA MET A 1 -14.79 25.34 -34.89
C MET A 1 -13.40 25.10 -35.48
N ILE A 2 -12.42 24.72 -34.66
CA ILE A 2 -11.02 24.59 -35.10
C ILE A 2 -10.90 23.27 -35.86
N LEU A 3 -10.62 23.32 -37.16
CA LEU A 3 -10.26 22.15 -37.97
C LEU A 3 -8.96 21.56 -37.41
N ARG A 4 -9.06 20.54 -36.56
CA ARG A 4 -7.93 19.74 -36.06
C ARG A 4 -7.26 19.06 -37.25
N ASN A 5 -6.11 19.58 -37.67
CA ASN A 5 -5.32 19.02 -38.75
C ASN A 5 -4.73 17.68 -38.29
N LYS A 6 -5.32 16.56 -38.73
CA LYS A 6 -4.90 15.19 -38.35
C LYS A 6 -3.40 14.95 -38.55
N ILE A 7 -2.80 15.58 -39.56
CA ILE A 7 -1.37 15.49 -39.88
C ILE A 7 -0.52 16.10 -38.77
N PHE A 8 -0.92 17.26 -38.26
CA PHE A 8 -0.23 17.94 -37.17
C PHE A 8 -0.32 17.15 -35.86
N GLU A 9 -1.48 16.53 -35.59
CA GLU A 9 -1.62 15.62 -34.44
C GLU A 9 -0.70 14.39 -34.55
N SER A 10 -0.64 13.75 -35.73
CA SER A 10 0.25 12.60 -35.94
C SER A 10 1.73 12.96 -35.83
N PHE A 11 2.11 14.17 -36.25
CA PHE A 11 3.47 14.68 -36.08
C PHE A 11 3.78 14.95 -34.60
N LEU A 12 2.86 15.60 -33.87
CA LEU A 12 3.02 15.83 -32.43
C LEU A 12 3.10 14.52 -31.64
N ASP A 13 2.34 13.49 -32.01
CA ASP A 13 2.40 12.16 -31.40
C ASP A 13 3.78 11.48 -31.56
N LEU A 14 4.62 11.91 -32.50
CA LEU A 14 5.99 11.42 -32.67
C LEU A 14 6.94 11.98 -31.61
N PHE A 15 6.79 13.28 -31.26
CA PHE A 15 7.65 13.98 -30.29
C PHE A 15 7.09 13.94 -28.87
N TYR A 16 5.77 13.89 -28.74
CA TYR A 16 5.02 13.85 -27.49
C TYR A 16 4.05 12.67 -27.51
N PRO A 17 4.56 11.43 -27.58
CA PRO A 17 3.70 10.27 -27.57
C PRO A 17 2.89 10.25 -26.28
N HIS A 18 1.58 10.01 -26.40
CA HIS A 18 0.71 9.78 -25.25
C HIS A 18 1.14 8.47 -24.59
N LEU A 19 2.08 8.54 -23.64
CA LEU A 19 2.63 7.40 -22.92
C LEU A 19 2.13 7.39 -21.49
N CYS A 20 1.84 6.18 -20.99
CA CYS A 20 1.50 5.94 -19.60
C CYS A 20 2.67 6.38 -18.71
N LEU A 21 2.42 7.24 -17.74
CA LEU A 21 3.47 7.70 -16.80
C LEU A 21 4.08 6.56 -15.97
N HIS A 22 3.35 5.44 -15.81
CA HIS A 22 3.81 4.30 -15.04
C HIS A 22 4.63 3.29 -15.87
N CYS A 23 4.10 2.84 -17.01
CA CYS A 23 4.70 1.74 -17.77
C CYS A 23 5.23 2.15 -19.15
N SER A 24 5.16 3.44 -19.48
CA SER A 24 5.57 4.01 -20.77
C SER A 24 4.88 3.40 -22.00
N LYS A 25 3.81 2.61 -21.82
CA LYS A 25 2.99 2.09 -22.93
C LYS A 25 2.12 3.21 -23.51
N LYS A 26 1.90 3.17 -24.82
CA LYS A 26 1.02 4.11 -25.52
C LYS A 26 -0.41 4.04 -24.95
N ILE A 27 -1.00 5.19 -24.69
CA ILE A 27 -2.33 5.35 -24.12
C ILE A 27 -3.33 5.60 -25.25
N GLU A 28 -4.54 5.03 -25.13
CA GLU A 28 -5.68 5.41 -25.96
C GLU A 28 -6.13 6.84 -25.66
N LYS A 29 -6.65 7.57 -26.66
CA LYS A 29 -7.01 9.01 -26.55
C LYS A 29 -7.98 9.37 -25.40
N ASN A 30 -8.66 8.38 -24.81
CA ASN A 30 -9.62 8.58 -23.73
C ASN A 30 -9.00 8.56 -22.32
N TYR A 31 -7.70 8.30 -22.18
CA TYR A 31 -7.03 8.29 -20.86
C TYR A 31 -5.88 9.30 -20.84
N PHE A 32 -5.83 10.11 -19.78
CA PHE A 32 -4.92 11.26 -19.71
C PHE A 32 -3.49 10.90 -19.31
N TYR A 33 -3.31 10.07 -18.27
CA TYR A 33 -1.99 9.88 -17.64
C TYR A 33 -1.57 8.40 -17.50
N PHE A 34 -2.53 7.48 -17.46
CA PHE A 34 -2.28 6.06 -17.23
C PHE A 34 -3.06 5.19 -18.22
N CYS A 35 -2.49 4.06 -18.64
CA CYS A 35 -3.21 3.09 -19.47
C CYS A 35 -4.24 2.31 -18.64
N LYS A 36 -5.23 1.68 -19.29
CA LYS A 36 -6.30 0.93 -18.64
C LYS A 36 -5.79 -0.11 -17.64
N ASN A 37 -4.73 -0.85 -17.97
CA ASN A 37 -4.14 -1.84 -17.07
C ASN A 37 -3.53 -1.17 -15.83
N CYS A 38 -2.86 -0.03 -16.00
CA CYS A 38 -2.32 0.73 -14.86
C CYS A 38 -3.44 1.30 -13.98
N LEU A 39 -4.52 1.78 -14.59
CA LEU A 39 -5.74 2.23 -13.90
C LEU A 39 -6.41 1.14 -13.07
N MET A 40 -6.42 -0.11 -13.54
CA MET A 40 -6.93 -1.23 -12.75
C MET A 40 -6.10 -1.48 -11.47
N TYR A 41 -4.81 -1.13 -11.45
CA TYR A 41 -4.02 -1.21 -10.22
C TYR A 41 -4.38 -0.06 -9.26
N PHE A 42 -4.72 1.13 -9.77
CA PHE A 42 -5.22 2.24 -8.96
C PHE A 42 -6.61 1.96 -8.35
N ASP A 43 -7.42 1.09 -8.95
CA ASP A 43 -8.72 0.69 -8.37
C ASP A 43 -8.56 -0.11 -7.06
N TYR A 44 -7.40 -0.76 -6.81
CA TYR A 44 -7.09 -1.33 -5.48
C TYR A 44 -6.81 -0.27 -4.42
N PHE A 45 -6.42 0.94 -4.83
CA PHE A 45 -6.20 2.10 -3.95
C PHE A 45 -7.45 2.93 -3.76
N LYS A 46 -8.56 2.63 -4.43
CA LYS A 46 -9.84 3.24 -4.07
C LYS A 46 -10.25 2.69 -2.71
N PRO A 47 -10.33 3.53 -1.67
CA PRO A 47 -10.74 3.08 -0.36
C PRO A 47 -12.16 2.52 -0.49
N ASN A 48 -12.28 1.21 -0.34
CA ASN A 48 -13.57 0.54 -0.27
C ASN A 48 -13.89 0.31 1.20
N PRO A 49 -14.81 1.08 1.81
CA PRO A 49 -15.12 0.98 3.23
C PRO A 49 -15.68 -0.39 3.63
N SER A 50 -16.21 -1.15 2.66
CA SER A 50 -16.71 -2.51 2.89
C SER A 50 -15.61 -3.57 2.90
N LEU A 51 -14.39 -3.22 2.48
CA LEU A 51 -13.23 -4.08 2.67
C LEU A 51 -12.62 -3.82 4.04
N ASN A 52 -12.22 -4.92 4.67
CA ASN A 52 -11.51 -4.91 5.94
C ASN A 52 -9.99 -4.99 5.76
N PHE A 53 -9.50 -4.74 4.55
CA PHE A 53 -8.08 -4.76 4.22
C PHE A 53 -7.76 -3.68 3.18
N SER A 54 -6.61 -3.03 3.30
CA SER A 54 -6.16 -2.00 2.35
C SER A 54 -4.63 -1.94 2.29
N ALA A 55 -4.12 -1.41 1.18
CA ALA A 55 -2.71 -1.10 0.97
C ALA A 55 -2.48 0.42 1.09
N VAL A 56 -1.44 0.83 1.79
CA VAL A 56 -1.09 2.27 1.93
C VAL A 56 -0.26 2.78 0.76
N PHE A 57 0.63 1.95 0.24
CA PHE A 57 1.49 2.30 -0.87
C PHE A 57 1.26 1.38 -2.06
N GLU A 58 1.49 1.94 -3.23
CA GLU A 58 1.59 1.17 -4.47
C GLU A 58 2.90 0.40 -4.48
N ASN A 59 2.92 -0.72 -5.22
CA ASN A 59 4.11 -1.57 -5.34
C ASN A 59 5.23 -0.94 -6.22
N ILE A 60 5.23 0.39 -6.34
CA ILE A 60 6.11 1.23 -7.15
C ILE A 60 6.30 2.59 -6.46
N GLY A 61 7.37 3.31 -6.80
CA GLY A 61 7.58 4.68 -6.34
C GLY A 61 7.89 4.78 -4.83
N PRO A 62 7.01 5.38 -3.99
CA PRO A 62 7.32 5.65 -2.58
C PRO A 62 7.77 4.42 -1.78
N ILE A 63 7.20 3.24 -2.05
CA ILE A 63 7.57 2.01 -1.34
C ILE A 63 9.00 1.56 -1.64
N LEU A 64 9.47 1.74 -2.87
CA LEU A 64 10.83 1.41 -3.28
C LEU A 64 11.84 2.35 -2.62
N THR A 65 11.53 3.64 -2.61
CA THR A 65 12.35 4.65 -1.91
C THR A 65 12.40 4.35 -0.42
N PHE A 66 11.27 4.00 0.20
CA PHE A 66 11.21 3.58 1.60
C PHE A 66 12.12 2.37 1.86
N LEU A 67 12.03 1.32 1.05
CA LEU A 67 12.87 0.13 1.20
C LEU A 67 14.36 0.43 1.03
N LYS A 68 14.73 1.22 0.04
CA LYS A 68 16.13 1.61 -0.20
C LYS A 68 16.69 2.40 0.99
N GLU A 69 15.95 3.38 1.50
CA GLU A 69 16.38 4.16 2.66
C GLU A 69 16.43 3.31 3.94
N MET A 70 15.49 2.37 4.12
CA MET A 70 15.51 1.40 5.22
C MET A 70 16.73 0.47 5.18
N LYS A 71 17.12 -0.02 3.98
CA LYS A 71 18.30 -0.89 3.80
C LYS A 71 19.60 -0.11 4.04
N ASN A 72 19.67 1.12 3.54
CA ASN A 72 20.90 1.91 3.54
C ASN A 72 21.13 2.70 4.83
N LYS A 73 20.07 2.96 5.62
CA LYS A 73 20.15 3.78 6.83
C LYS A 73 19.27 3.19 7.93
N ASN A 74 19.81 3.07 9.14
CA ASN A 74 19.06 2.73 10.37
C ASN A 74 18.19 3.91 10.86
N LEU A 75 17.46 4.58 9.97
CA LEU A 75 16.66 5.75 10.31
C LEU A 75 15.27 5.34 10.77
N PHE A 76 15.13 5.08 12.07
CA PHE A 76 13.84 4.87 12.74
C PHE A 76 12.84 6.02 12.52
N SER A 77 13.31 7.23 12.19
CA SER A 77 12.46 8.37 11.84
C SER A 77 11.55 8.08 10.63
N ILE A 78 11.96 7.19 9.73
CA ILE A 78 11.17 6.83 8.56
C ILE A 78 9.93 6.01 8.97
N PHE A 79 10.02 5.17 10.01
CA PHE A 79 8.84 4.46 10.53
C PHE A 79 7.77 5.40 11.03
N LYS A 80 8.13 6.55 11.61
CA LYS A 80 7.15 7.57 12.04
C LYS A 80 6.36 8.11 10.86
N ILE A 81 7.04 8.37 9.75
CA ILE A 81 6.41 8.86 8.52
C ILE A 81 5.47 7.78 7.96
N VAL A 82 5.94 6.54 7.83
CA VAL A 82 5.10 5.43 7.33
C VAL A 82 3.92 5.14 8.24
N ALA A 83 4.12 5.18 9.57
CA ALA A 83 3.04 5.05 10.54
C ALA A 83 2.01 6.17 10.41
N ALA A 84 2.44 7.41 10.17
CA ALA A 84 1.52 8.52 9.92
C ALA A 84 0.68 8.28 8.66
N PHE A 85 1.27 7.76 7.58
CA PHE A 85 0.52 7.38 6.37
C PHE A 85 -0.50 6.26 6.64
N LEU A 86 -0.11 5.21 7.37
CA LEU A 86 -1.01 4.14 7.80
C LEU A 86 -2.22 4.68 8.60
N VAL A 87 -1.97 5.60 9.52
CA VAL A 87 -3.01 6.23 10.35
C VAL A 87 -3.94 7.10 9.50
N VAL A 88 -3.39 7.91 8.58
CA VAL A 88 -4.20 8.71 7.66
C VAL A 88 -5.08 7.83 6.78
N GLU A 89 -4.54 6.72 6.28
CA GLU A 89 -5.29 5.78 5.44
C GLU A 89 -6.44 5.11 6.22
N HIS A 90 -6.20 4.69 7.46
CA HIS A 90 -7.24 4.19 8.35
C HIS A 90 -8.41 5.18 8.49
N PHE A 91 -8.11 6.47 8.72
CA PHE A 91 -9.15 7.49 8.85
C PHE A 91 -9.89 7.76 7.53
N LYS A 92 -9.20 7.72 6.38
CA LYS A 92 -9.84 7.85 5.05
C LYS A 92 -10.83 6.73 4.77
N LEU A 93 -10.50 5.51 5.18
CA LEU A 93 -11.35 4.33 5.06
C LEU A 93 -12.57 4.36 5.99
N LYS A 94 -12.61 5.31 6.93
CA LYS A 94 -13.66 5.44 7.95
C LYS A 94 -13.83 4.16 8.78
N TRP A 95 -12.73 3.45 9.01
CA TRP A 95 -12.73 2.29 9.88
C TRP A 95 -12.83 2.71 11.35
N ASP A 96 -13.37 1.83 12.18
CA ASP A 96 -13.45 2.08 13.61
C ASP A 96 -12.04 2.17 14.21
N ILE A 97 -11.90 3.02 15.24
CA ILE A 97 -10.65 3.14 15.99
C ILE A 97 -10.32 1.77 16.59
N PRO A 98 -9.13 1.21 16.34
CA PRO A 98 -8.78 -0.10 16.88
C PRO A 98 -8.63 -0.05 18.40
N ASP A 99 -8.93 -1.15 19.07
CA ASP A 99 -8.58 -1.35 20.48
C ASP A 99 -7.10 -1.75 20.62
N VAL A 100 -6.53 -2.35 19.56
CA VAL A 100 -5.20 -2.96 19.57
C VAL A 100 -4.56 -2.89 18.20
N ILE A 101 -3.23 -2.87 18.22
CA ILE A 101 -2.41 -3.07 17.03
C ILE A 101 -1.78 -4.47 17.08
N VAL A 102 -1.88 -5.23 15.99
CA VAL A 102 -1.22 -6.54 15.85
C VAL A 102 -0.23 -6.51 14.68
N PRO A 103 1.08 -6.72 14.92
CA PRO A 103 2.04 -6.89 13.85
C PRO A 103 1.87 -8.28 13.22
N MET A 104 1.61 -8.33 11.92
CA MET A 104 1.63 -9.58 11.16
C MET A 104 3.06 -9.86 10.70
N MET A 105 3.77 -10.66 11.49
CA MET A 105 5.17 -11.01 11.25
C MET A 105 5.27 -11.99 10.06
N GLU A 106 5.44 -11.46 8.85
CA GLU A 106 5.74 -12.26 7.68
C GLU A 106 7.25 -12.52 7.51
N LYS A 107 7.60 -13.62 6.84
CA LYS A 107 8.99 -13.92 6.45
C LYS A 107 9.40 -13.14 5.18
N LYS A 108 9.15 -11.83 5.17
CA LYS A 108 9.39 -10.95 4.01
C LYS A 108 10.23 -9.74 4.42
N PHE A 109 10.30 -8.72 3.56
CA PHE A 109 11.24 -7.58 3.59
C PHE A 109 11.40 -6.88 4.95
N LEU A 110 10.33 -6.81 5.76
CA LEU A 110 10.34 -6.11 7.05
C LEU A 110 10.27 -7.04 8.26
N LYS A 111 10.68 -8.30 8.14
CA LYS A 111 10.56 -9.32 9.19
C LYS A 111 11.00 -8.83 10.58
N ASN A 112 12.07 -8.04 10.65
CA ASN A 112 12.62 -7.54 11.92
C ASN A 112 12.08 -6.15 12.31
N HIS A 113 11.35 -5.50 11.41
CA HIS A 113 11.00 -4.08 11.48
C HIS A 113 9.49 -3.82 11.55
N ILE A 114 8.66 -4.79 11.17
CA ILE A 114 7.20 -4.68 11.24
C ILE A 114 6.71 -4.43 12.68
N PHE A 115 7.43 -4.97 13.67
CA PHE A 115 7.16 -4.71 15.08
C PHE A 115 7.41 -3.24 15.45
N ASP A 116 8.50 -2.64 14.97
CA ASP A 116 8.83 -1.25 15.25
C ASP A 116 7.91 -0.28 14.52
N LEU A 117 7.54 -0.59 13.27
CA LEU A 117 6.51 0.14 12.56
C LEU A 117 5.17 0.09 13.31
N SER A 118 4.78 -1.09 13.79
CA SER A 118 3.56 -1.25 14.58
C SER A 118 3.59 -0.48 15.90
N LYS A 119 4.77 -0.23 16.48
CA LYS A 119 4.91 0.63 17.67
C LYS A 119 4.59 2.07 17.35
N GLU A 120 5.11 2.58 16.25
CA GLU A 120 4.83 3.96 15.85
C GLU A 120 3.33 4.14 15.56
N VAL A 121 2.69 3.18 14.87
CA VAL A 121 1.22 3.20 14.66
C VAL A 121 0.46 3.16 16.00
N ALA A 122 0.88 2.31 16.93
CA ALA A 122 0.29 2.20 18.26
C ALA A 122 0.40 3.50 19.07
N ILE A 123 1.50 4.24 18.93
CA ILE A 123 1.69 5.57 19.55
C ILE A 123 0.66 6.55 19.00
N PHE A 124 0.46 6.62 17.68
CA PHE A 124 -0.54 7.52 17.06
C PHE A 124 -1.97 7.23 17.54
N PHE A 125 -2.36 5.96 17.58
CA PHE A 125 -3.70 5.58 18.05
C PHE A 125 -3.85 5.61 19.58
N LYS A 126 -2.74 5.72 20.33
CA LYS A 126 -2.70 5.52 21.80
C LYS A 126 -3.32 4.17 22.17
N ARG A 127 -2.83 3.09 21.54
CA ARG A 127 -3.34 1.73 21.72
C ARG A 127 -2.20 0.74 21.98
N PRO A 128 -2.46 -0.36 22.72
CA PRO A 128 -1.45 -1.37 22.98
C PRO A 128 -1.14 -2.22 21.74
N ILE A 129 0.11 -2.67 21.65
CA ILE A 129 0.52 -3.74 20.73
C ILE A 129 0.39 -5.08 21.43
N VAL A 130 -0.18 -6.06 20.74
CA VAL A 130 -0.27 -7.44 21.26
C VAL A 130 0.24 -8.44 20.24
N LYS A 131 1.02 -9.43 20.70
CA LYS A 131 1.54 -10.52 19.86
C LYS A 131 0.57 -11.70 19.74
N LYS A 132 -0.25 -11.91 20.76
CA LYS A 132 -1.31 -12.94 20.86
C LYS A 132 -2.49 -12.33 21.59
N THR A 133 -3.69 -12.79 21.26
CA THR A 133 -4.92 -12.03 21.45
C THR A 133 -5.91 -12.71 22.40
N THR A 134 -6.43 -11.94 23.34
CA THR A 134 -7.64 -12.23 24.14
C THR A 134 -8.76 -11.26 23.75
N SER A 135 -10.01 -11.68 23.94
CA SER A 135 -11.27 -11.05 23.48
C SER A 135 -11.29 -9.52 23.53
N ARG A 136 -11.37 -8.86 22.37
CA ARG A 136 -11.48 -7.40 22.16
C ARG A 136 -12.40 -7.15 20.96
N ASP A 137 -12.86 -5.92 20.74
CA ASP A 137 -13.91 -5.67 19.76
C ASP A 137 -13.34 -5.34 18.37
N THR A 138 -12.31 -4.50 18.30
CA THR A 138 -11.72 -4.05 17.03
C THR A 138 -10.20 -4.17 16.99
N VAL A 139 -9.65 -4.76 15.94
CA VAL A 139 -8.20 -4.94 15.77
C VAL A 139 -7.71 -4.38 14.45
N LEU A 140 -6.58 -3.66 14.50
CA LEU A 140 -5.83 -3.25 13.32
C LEU A 140 -4.57 -4.10 13.19
N VAL A 141 -4.52 -4.89 12.12
CA VAL A 141 -3.37 -5.69 11.73
C VAL A 141 -2.47 -4.84 10.83
N ILE A 142 -1.17 -4.80 11.13
CA ILE A 142 -0.17 -4.14 10.30
C ILE A 142 0.67 -5.21 9.63
N SER A 143 0.68 -5.21 8.29
CA SER A 143 1.39 -6.18 7.48
C SER A 143 2.37 -5.50 6.53
N ASP A 144 3.40 -6.23 6.11
CA ASP A 144 4.26 -5.80 5.02
C ASP A 144 3.57 -6.03 3.67
N THR A 145 2.92 -7.17 3.47
CA THR A 145 2.28 -7.56 2.22
C THR A 145 0.78 -7.82 2.34
N LEU A 146 0.10 -7.73 1.21
CA LEU A 146 -1.34 -7.88 1.12
C LEU A 146 -1.71 -9.29 0.70
N ASN A 147 -1.44 -10.27 1.57
CA ASN A 147 -1.79 -11.66 1.29
C ASN A 147 -3.20 -11.98 1.80
N PHE A 148 -4.20 -11.90 0.92
CA PHE A 148 -5.61 -12.13 1.26
C PHE A 148 -5.86 -13.49 1.91
N LYS A 149 -5.26 -14.58 1.38
CA LYS A 149 -5.42 -15.93 1.91
C LYS A 149 -4.88 -16.05 3.35
N LYS A 150 -3.75 -15.41 3.64
CA LYS A 150 -3.21 -15.36 5.01
C LYS A 150 -4.07 -14.51 5.93
N PHE A 151 -4.58 -13.37 5.45
CA PHE A 151 -5.46 -12.52 6.23
C PHE A 151 -6.75 -13.26 6.64
N GLU A 152 -7.40 -13.97 5.71
CA GLU A 152 -8.58 -14.79 6.03
C GLU A 152 -8.24 -15.95 6.98
N ASN A 153 -7.07 -16.60 6.81
CA ASN A 153 -6.58 -17.61 7.76
C ASN A 153 -6.26 -17.05 9.15
N PHE A 154 -5.86 -15.78 9.24
CA PHE A 154 -5.63 -15.09 10.51
C PHE A 154 -6.96 -14.74 11.16
N LYS A 155 -7.89 -14.18 10.37
CA LYS A 155 -9.25 -13.82 10.78
C LYS A 155 -10.01 -15.03 11.35
N SER A 156 -9.90 -16.20 10.72
CA SER A 156 -10.57 -17.43 11.18
C SER A 156 -10.03 -17.96 12.52
N LYS A 157 -8.82 -17.57 12.92
CA LYS A 157 -8.20 -18.01 14.18
C LYS A 157 -8.50 -17.10 15.37
N ILE A 158 -9.21 -15.99 15.15
CA ILE A 158 -9.32 -14.95 16.16
C ILE A 158 -10.78 -14.55 16.39
N LEU A 159 -11.15 -14.49 17.67
CA LEU A 159 -12.48 -14.16 18.15
C LEU A 159 -12.65 -12.64 18.29
N TYR A 160 -12.65 -11.90 17.19
CA TYR A 160 -12.88 -10.45 17.19
C TYR A 160 -14.11 -10.07 16.35
N LYS A 161 -14.83 -9.02 16.78
CA LYS A 161 -16.01 -8.53 16.05
C LYS A 161 -15.61 -7.85 14.74
N LYS A 162 -14.54 -7.06 14.75
CA LYS A 162 -14.01 -6.36 13.58
C LYS A 162 -12.49 -6.49 13.50
N ILE A 163 -11.99 -6.95 12.35
CA ILE A 163 -10.56 -7.10 12.09
C ILE A 163 -10.27 -6.32 10.81
N PHE A 164 -9.41 -5.32 10.91
CA PHE A 164 -8.91 -4.52 9.80
C PHE A 164 -7.45 -4.85 9.53
N CYS A 165 -6.99 -4.71 8.29
CA CYS A 165 -5.60 -4.90 7.91
C CYS A 165 -5.10 -3.76 7.03
N LEU A 166 -3.99 -3.14 7.43
CA LEU A 166 -3.23 -2.25 6.56
C LEU A 166 -1.90 -2.89 6.20
N ALA A 167 -1.64 -2.97 4.90
CA ALA A 167 -0.37 -3.44 4.36
C ALA A 167 0.40 -2.32 3.68
N LEU A 168 1.73 -2.48 3.59
CA LEU A 168 2.57 -1.61 2.77
C LEU A 168 2.60 -2.01 1.28
N CYS A 169 2.13 -3.23 0.95
CA CYS A 169 1.95 -3.80 -0.40
C CYS A 169 3.24 -4.05 -1.19
N PHE A 170 4.01 -5.09 -0.81
CA PHE A 170 5.17 -5.57 -1.57
C PHE A 170 4.87 -6.68 -2.62
N ASP A 171 3.63 -6.82 -3.11
CA ASP A 171 3.15 -8.18 -3.44
C ASP A 171 3.28 -8.71 -4.88
N VAL A 172 3.90 -8.04 -5.87
CA VAL A 172 3.86 -8.61 -7.24
C VAL A 172 5.14 -8.55 -8.10
N PHE A 173 6.17 -7.76 -7.79
CA PHE A 173 7.28 -7.56 -8.74
C PHE A 173 8.69 -7.59 -8.16
N PHE A 174 8.84 -7.99 -6.90
CA PHE A 174 10.17 -7.98 -6.27
C PHE A 174 11.01 -9.23 -6.52
N ASP A 175 10.43 -10.30 -7.07
CA ASP A 175 11.23 -11.47 -7.48
C ASP A 175 12.19 -11.12 -8.64
N ASP A 176 11.87 -10.09 -9.45
CA ASP A 176 12.71 -9.63 -10.56
C ASP A 176 13.67 -8.48 -10.19
N PHE A 177 13.46 -7.81 -9.06
CA PHE A 177 14.44 -6.87 -8.53
C PHE A 177 15.43 -7.66 -7.68
N ASN A 178 16.57 -8.01 -8.28
CA ASN A 178 17.79 -8.32 -7.54
C ASN A 178 18.12 -7.13 -6.64
N LEU A 179 17.53 -7.09 -5.44
CA LEU A 179 17.87 -6.17 -4.36
C LEU A 179 19.20 -6.57 -3.69
N SER A 180 19.95 -7.45 -4.34
CA SER A 180 21.28 -7.95 -3.99
C SER A 180 22.44 -7.09 -4.51
N GLU A 181 22.15 -5.96 -5.16
CA GLU A 181 23.15 -4.89 -5.39
C GLU A 181 23.01 -3.74 -4.37
#